data_AF-A0A1E3HL00-F1
#
_entry.id   AF-A0A1E3HL00-F1
#
_cell.length_a   1.000
_cell.length_b   1.000
_cell.length_c   1.000
_cell.angle_alpha   90.00
_cell.angle_beta   90.00
_cell.angle_gamma   90.00
#
_symmetry.space_group_name_H-M   'P 1'
#
loop_
_entity.id
_entity.type
_entity.pdbx_description
1 polymer ?
#
loop_
_entity_poly.entity_id
_entity_poly.type
_entity_poly.pdbx_seq_one_letter_code
_entity_poly.pdbx_strand_id
1 'polypeptide(L)'
;MATTHVIGSSNPGAHLTSSGSHSSSSSNIVGVHYKVGKKIGEGSFGVIFEGTNLLNSQTVAIKFEPRKSDAPQLRDEYRSYKILSGCLGIPQVYYFGQEGLHNILVIDLLGPSLEDLFDMCGRKFSVKTCCMTAKQMLSRVQTIHEKNLIYRDIKPDNFLIGRPGTKGANVVHVVDFGMAKQYRDPKTKQHIPYRERKSLSGTARYMSINTHLGREQSRRDDLEALGHVFFYFLRGGLPWQGLKAATNKQKYEKIGEKKQTTPIAELVEGYPNEFSIYLNYVRKLTFDETPDYDFLRGLFDLALSNSGEVDDGLYDWTVLNNGQGWEASGRQSSAQAEVARHNTRGRDREYRDRVDKLRNSSAAQPSPLKQRKSGQAGSALPNASNQAIVGVSAPSPLPQSRRQSQQGGHPFASAKTSHGERNETYDPSTIAVQSQAGLQPISPMNVNSRGGNTAANSQQVGETDYRQEPKGGNGFIKFITCGCFR
;
A
#
# COMPACT_ATOMS: atom_id res chain seq x y z
N MET A 1 25.44 33.19 -76.85
CA MET A 1 26.55 34.15 -77.02
C MET A 1 26.25 35.38 -76.15
N ALA A 2 27.27 36.00 -75.53
CA ALA A 2 27.19 37.23 -74.71
C ALA A 2 26.36 37.11 -73.40
N THR A 3 26.64 37.66 -72.19
CA THR A 3 27.55 38.71 -71.61
C THR A 3 27.22 40.17 -71.98
N THR A 4 27.26 41.21 -71.14
CA THR A 4 27.53 41.48 -69.68
C THR A 4 26.86 42.86 -69.34
N HIS A 5 26.81 43.50 -68.15
CA HIS A 5 27.52 43.44 -66.83
C HIS A 5 26.48 43.22 -65.67
N VAL A 6 26.52 43.57 -64.36
CA VAL A 6 27.24 44.50 -63.43
C VAL A 6 27.00 46.01 -63.71
N ILE A 7 26.97 47.02 -62.80
CA ILE A 7 27.28 47.24 -61.35
C ILE A 7 26.27 48.33 -60.82
N GLY A 8 25.87 48.53 -59.54
CA GLY A 8 26.06 47.84 -58.25
C GLY A 8 26.41 48.79 -57.06
N SER A 9 25.48 49.09 -56.13
CA SER A 9 25.69 49.98 -54.95
C SER A 9 24.97 49.52 -53.65
N SER A 10 25.46 49.99 -52.49
CA SER A 10 25.08 49.66 -51.09
C SER A 10 23.80 50.40 -50.58
N ASN A 11 23.23 50.19 -49.36
CA ASN A 11 23.67 49.60 -48.07
C ASN A 11 22.47 48.93 -47.31
N PRO A 12 22.57 48.42 -46.04
CA PRO A 12 21.69 47.35 -45.53
C PRO A 12 20.63 47.75 -44.47
N GLY A 13 19.69 46.83 -44.17
CA GLY A 13 18.85 46.87 -42.96
C GLY A 13 17.79 45.75 -42.85
N ALA A 14 17.51 45.33 -41.61
CA ALA A 14 16.35 44.52 -41.17
C ALA A 14 16.02 43.21 -41.93
N HIS A 15 16.53 42.08 -41.42
CA HIS A 15 16.06 40.74 -41.79
C HIS A 15 14.64 40.48 -41.23
N LEU A 16 13.65 40.27 -42.10
CA LEU A 16 12.35 39.70 -41.75
C LEU A 16 12.36 38.20 -42.07
N THR A 17 12.51 37.36 -41.06
CA THR A 17 12.30 35.90 -41.18
C THR A 17 11.34 35.43 -40.09
N SER A 18 10.07 35.26 -40.44
CA SER A 18 9.07 34.60 -39.60
C SER A 18 9.33 33.09 -39.59
N SER A 19 10.27 32.66 -38.74
CA SER A 19 10.50 31.25 -38.46
C SER A 19 9.38 30.71 -37.57
N GLY A 20 8.28 30.29 -38.22
CA GLY A 20 7.15 29.67 -37.56
C GLY A 20 7.60 28.51 -36.67
N SER A 21 7.47 28.69 -35.35
CA SER A 21 7.92 27.71 -34.38
C SER A 21 6.97 26.51 -34.36
N HIS A 22 7.35 25.45 -35.08
CA HIS A 22 6.82 24.11 -34.81
C HIS A 22 7.26 23.66 -33.41
N SER A 23 6.58 24.18 -32.38
CA SER A 23 6.50 23.53 -31.10
C SER A 23 5.74 22.22 -31.32
N SER A 24 6.50 21.14 -31.50
CA SER A 24 6.03 19.78 -31.34
C SER A 24 5.67 19.57 -29.88
N SER A 25 4.56 20.19 -29.47
CA SER A 25 3.87 19.94 -28.22
C SER A 25 3.30 18.52 -28.30
N SER A 26 4.19 17.54 -28.14
CA SER A 26 3.86 16.14 -27.95
C SER A 26 2.95 16.07 -26.73
N SER A 27 1.64 16.09 -26.99
CA SER A 27 0.63 16.09 -25.97
C SER A 27 0.85 14.85 -25.12
N ASN A 28 1.17 15.04 -23.84
CA ASN A 28 1.43 13.95 -22.89
C ASN A 28 0.13 13.16 -22.70
N ILE A 29 -0.16 12.26 -23.64
CA ILE A 29 -1.33 11.40 -23.70
C ILE A 29 -0.82 9.97 -23.63
N VAL A 30 -1.43 9.19 -22.76
CA VAL A 30 -1.11 7.78 -22.54
C VAL A 30 -2.38 6.95 -22.65
N GLY A 31 -2.28 5.70 -23.11
CA GLY A 31 -3.44 4.84 -23.28
C GLY A 31 -4.49 5.44 -24.22
N VAL A 32 -4.04 5.99 -25.36
CA VAL A 32 -4.79 6.66 -26.42
C VAL A 32 -5.45 8.00 -26.03
N HIS A 33 -6.04 8.13 -24.84
CA HIS A 33 -6.92 9.28 -24.52
C HIS A 33 -6.81 9.85 -23.10
N TYR A 34 -5.82 9.46 -22.29
CA TYR A 34 -5.60 10.07 -20.97
C TYR A 34 -4.49 11.13 -21.04
N LYS A 35 -4.87 12.41 -20.99
CA LYS A 35 -3.93 13.53 -20.91
C LYS A 35 -3.35 13.64 -19.50
N VAL A 36 -2.03 13.58 -19.38
CA VAL A 36 -1.28 13.73 -18.13
C VAL A 36 -1.22 15.20 -17.72
N GLY A 37 -1.58 15.49 -16.48
CA GLY A 37 -1.53 16.80 -15.83
C GLY A 37 -0.31 16.98 -14.93
N LYS A 38 -0.47 17.67 -13.79
CA LYS A 38 0.63 17.85 -12.83
C LYS A 38 0.93 16.57 -12.04
N LYS A 39 2.19 16.44 -11.61
CA LYS A 39 2.62 15.43 -10.64
C LYS A 39 1.95 15.70 -9.29
N ILE A 40 1.28 14.69 -8.73
CA ILE A 40 0.59 14.76 -7.43
C ILE A 40 1.23 13.86 -6.36
N GLY A 41 2.00 12.84 -6.75
CA GLY A 41 2.66 11.93 -5.80
C GLY A 41 3.92 11.26 -6.36
N GLU A 42 4.71 10.67 -5.47
CA GLU A 42 5.93 9.91 -5.76
C GLU A 42 6.21 8.93 -4.62
N GLY A 43 6.64 7.71 -4.97
CA GLY A 43 6.98 6.68 -3.99
C GLY A 43 8.00 5.70 -4.58
N SER A 44 8.35 4.67 -3.80
CA SER A 44 9.37 3.67 -4.19
C SER A 44 9.07 2.90 -5.48
N PHE A 45 7.81 2.86 -5.91
CA PHE A 45 7.35 2.07 -7.06
C PHE A 45 6.97 2.92 -8.27
N GLY A 46 7.06 4.27 -8.19
CA GLY A 46 6.69 5.12 -9.31
C GLY A 46 6.29 6.55 -8.96
N VAL A 47 5.81 7.25 -9.99
CA VAL A 47 5.33 8.63 -9.93
C VAL A 47 3.84 8.67 -10.26
N ILE A 48 3.07 9.48 -9.53
CA ILE A 48 1.62 9.64 -9.73
C ILE A 48 1.34 11.06 -10.23
N PHE A 49 0.59 11.15 -11.31
CA PHE A 49 0.09 12.40 -11.90
C PHE A 49 -1.43 12.44 -11.79
N GLU A 50 -2.01 13.64 -11.72
CA GLU A 50 -3.40 13.79 -12.15
C GLU A 50 -3.47 13.69 -13.68
N GLY A 51 -4.66 13.46 -14.21
CA GLY A 51 -4.91 13.54 -15.64
C GLY A 51 -6.38 13.71 -15.98
N THR A 52 -6.67 13.83 -17.27
CA THR A 52 -8.02 13.97 -17.81
C THR A 52 -8.23 12.95 -18.91
N ASN A 53 -9.28 12.15 -18.80
CA ASN A 53 -9.80 11.34 -19.90
C ASN A 53 -10.45 12.28 -20.94
N LEU A 54 -9.89 12.34 -22.14
CA LEU A 54 -10.31 13.26 -23.20
C LEU A 54 -11.65 12.87 -23.84
N LEU A 55 -12.17 11.65 -23.60
CA LEU A 55 -13.44 11.19 -24.16
C LEU A 55 -14.66 11.66 -23.36
N ASN A 56 -14.49 11.97 -22.07
CA ASN A 56 -15.59 12.30 -21.15
C ASN A 56 -15.25 13.41 -20.13
N SER A 57 -14.09 14.06 -20.27
CA SER A 57 -13.54 15.07 -19.35
C SER A 57 -13.31 14.60 -17.90
N GLN A 58 -13.36 13.29 -17.62
CA GLN A 58 -13.21 12.76 -16.26
C GLN A 58 -11.77 12.93 -15.75
N THR A 59 -11.62 13.46 -14.54
CA THR A 59 -10.33 13.55 -13.85
C THR A 59 -9.94 12.22 -13.18
N VAL A 60 -8.73 11.77 -13.49
CA VAL A 60 -8.15 10.45 -13.16
C VAL A 60 -6.77 10.59 -12.51
N ALA A 61 -6.30 9.55 -11.81
CA ALA A 61 -4.93 9.43 -11.36
C ALA A 61 -4.16 8.44 -12.25
N ILE A 62 -2.94 8.81 -12.63
CA ILE A 62 -2.09 8.06 -13.57
C ILE A 62 -0.77 7.72 -12.86
N LYS A 63 -0.56 6.44 -12.56
CA LYS A 63 0.64 5.90 -11.88
C LYS A 63 1.60 5.31 -12.92
N PHE A 64 2.83 5.80 -12.94
CA PHE A 64 3.91 5.37 -13.83
C PHE A 64 4.97 4.58 -13.05
N GLU A 65 5.21 3.32 -13.43
CA GLU A 65 6.26 2.46 -12.88
C GLU A 65 7.35 2.23 -13.95
N PRO A 66 8.65 2.45 -13.68
CA PRO A 66 9.70 2.11 -14.62
C PRO A 66 9.75 0.60 -14.93
N ARG A 67 9.76 0.21 -16.21
CA ARG A 67 9.80 -1.20 -16.68
C ARG A 67 11.07 -1.95 -16.27
N LYS A 68 12.08 -1.25 -15.76
CA LYS A 68 13.34 -1.78 -15.20
C LYS A 68 13.42 -1.61 -13.67
N SER A 69 12.29 -1.51 -12.97
CA SER A 69 12.25 -1.61 -11.50
C SER A 69 12.80 -2.96 -11.04
N ASP A 70 13.60 -2.97 -9.97
CA ASP A 70 14.08 -4.20 -9.32
C ASP A 70 12.94 -5.00 -8.67
N ALA A 71 11.81 -4.34 -8.39
CA ALA A 71 10.59 -4.94 -7.86
C ALA A 71 9.37 -4.35 -8.60
N PRO A 72 9.01 -4.89 -9.78
CA PRO A 72 7.83 -4.46 -10.51
C PRO A 72 6.56 -5.02 -9.86
N GLN A 73 5.59 -4.16 -9.57
CA GLN A 73 4.36 -4.46 -8.85
C GLN A 73 3.09 -3.98 -9.59
N LEU A 74 3.18 -2.99 -10.47
CA LEU A 74 2.01 -2.29 -11.03
C LEU A 74 1.02 -3.20 -11.79
N ARG A 75 1.52 -4.28 -12.39
CA ARG A 75 0.69 -5.31 -13.06
C ARG A 75 -0.11 -6.16 -12.08
N ASP A 76 0.43 -6.44 -10.91
CA ASP A 76 -0.19 -7.26 -9.86
C ASP A 76 -1.09 -6.41 -8.95
N GLU A 77 -0.77 -5.12 -8.80
CA GLU A 77 -1.71 -4.08 -8.37
C GLU A 77 -2.92 -3.98 -9.32
N TYR A 78 -2.72 -3.89 -10.64
CA TYR A 78 -3.81 -3.91 -11.62
C TYR A 78 -4.72 -5.15 -11.48
N ARG A 79 -4.12 -6.34 -11.34
CA ARG A 79 -4.86 -7.59 -11.09
C ARG A 79 -5.68 -7.51 -9.80
N SER A 80 -5.15 -6.92 -8.75
CA SER A 80 -5.84 -6.71 -7.48
C SER A 80 -7.04 -5.76 -7.65
N TYR A 81 -6.89 -4.62 -8.33
CA TYR A 81 -8.03 -3.75 -8.69
C TYR A 81 -9.09 -4.48 -9.51
N LYS A 82 -8.72 -5.36 -10.46
CA LYS A 82 -9.69 -6.16 -11.24
C LYS A 82 -10.44 -7.19 -10.39
N ILE A 83 -9.85 -7.72 -9.32
CA ILE A 83 -10.51 -8.62 -8.35
C ILE A 83 -11.45 -7.84 -7.41
N LEU A 84 -11.11 -6.59 -7.09
CA LEU A 84 -11.80 -5.72 -6.14
C LEU A 84 -12.80 -4.75 -6.81
N SER A 85 -12.86 -4.70 -8.14
CA SER A 85 -13.72 -3.80 -8.93
C SER A 85 -15.18 -3.86 -8.48
N GLY A 86 -15.80 -2.68 -8.32
CA GLY A 86 -17.20 -2.56 -7.87
C GLY A 86 -17.42 -2.68 -6.37
N CYS A 87 -16.38 -2.89 -5.56
CA CYS A 87 -16.51 -2.86 -4.09
C CYS A 87 -16.41 -1.42 -3.55
N LEU A 88 -17.17 -1.11 -2.49
CA LEU A 88 -17.21 0.24 -1.91
C LEU A 88 -15.83 0.68 -1.38
N GLY A 89 -15.39 1.87 -1.80
CA GLY A 89 -14.10 2.44 -1.41
C GLY A 89 -12.89 1.85 -2.13
N ILE A 90 -13.10 1.11 -3.22
CA ILE A 90 -12.04 0.71 -4.16
C ILE A 90 -12.15 1.60 -5.40
N PRO A 91 -11.09 2.36 -5.80
CA PRO A 91 -11.06 3.09 -7.06
C PRO A 91 -11.42 2.22 -8.27
N GLN A 92 -12.21 2.75 -9.20
CA GLN A 92 -12.39 2.08 -10.48
C GLN A 92 -11.09 2.18 -11.28
N VAL A 93 -10.74 1.08 -11.94
CA VAL A 93 -9.59 1.00 -12.85
C VAL A 93 -10.04 1.12 -14.30
N TYR A 94 -9.34 1.96 -15.05
CA TYR A 94 -9.71 2.38 -16.41
C TYR A 94 -8.77 1.86 -17.48
N TYR A 95 -7.46 1.83 -17.20
CA TYR A 95 -6.44 1.39 -18.15
C TYR A 95 -5.23 0.80 -17.43
N PHE A 96 -4.63 -0.22 -18.02
CA PHE A 96 -3.27 -0.67 -17.72
C PHE A 96 -2.55 -1.01 -19.02
N GLY A 97 -1.29 -0.59 -19.14
CA GLY A 97 -0.51 -0.81 -20.36
C GLY A 97 0.96 -0.42 -20.22
N GLN A 98 1.66 -0.29 -21.35
CA GLN A 98 3.06 0.10 -21.43
C GLN A 98 3.23 1.22 -22.45
N GLU A 99 3.86 2.32 -22.03
CA GLU A 99 4.25 3.44 -22.90
C GLU A 99 5.77 3.65 -22.76
N GLY A 100 6.51 3.38 -23.83
CA GLY A 100 7.97 3.48 -23.86
C GLY A 100 8.67 2.68 -22.75
N LEU A 101 9.21 3.38 -21.75
CA LEU A 101 9.97 2.80 -20.63
C LEU A 101 9.15 2.57 -19.35
N HIS A 102 7.84 2.84 -19.35
CA HIS A 102 6.98 2.72 -18.16
C HIS A 102 5.82 1.74 -18.35
N ASN A 103 5.49 1.00 -17.28
CA ASN A 103 4.15 0.46 -17.09
C ASN A 103 3.26 1.62 -16.59
N ILE A 104 2.00 1.66 -17.01
CA ILE A 104 1.04 2.70 -16.63
C ILE A 104 -0.24 2.06 -16.11
N LEU A 105 -0.80 2.67 -15.06
CA LEU A 105 -2.10 2.34 -14.47
C LEU A 105 -2.92 3.63 -14.32
N VAL A 106 -4.17 3.61 -14.79
CA VAL A 106 -5.14 4.72 -14.66
C VAL A 106 -6.31 4.28 -13.80
N ILE A 107 -6.57 5.04 -12.74
CA ILE A 107 -7.65 4.84 -11.76
C ILE A 107 -8.38 6.16 -11.47
N ASP A 108 -9.45 6.14 -10.67
CA ASP A 108 -10.09 7.36 -10.15
C ASP A 108 -9.09 8.29 -9.43
N LEU A 109 -9.24 9.61 -9.66
CA LEU A 109 -8.60 10.62 -8.83
C LEU A 109 -9.42 10.84 -7.56
N LEU A 110 -8.83 10.54 -6.40
CA LEU A 110 -9.43 10.71 -5.07
C LEU A 110 -9.10 12.09 -4.45
N GLY A 111 -9.55 12.29 -3.20
CA GLY A 111 -9.14 13.41 -2.35
C GLY A 111 -7.82 13.14 -1.60
N PRO A 112 -7.52 13.89 -0.52
CA PRO A 112 -6.33 13.71 0.30
C PRO A 112 -6.29 12.37 1.04
N SER A 113 -5.10 11.96 1.48
CA SER A 113 -4.91 10.79 2.35
C SER A 113 -5.27 11.09 3.81
N LEU A 114 -5.40 10.05 4.63
CA LEU A 114 -5.56 10.22 6.07
C LEU A 114 -4.30 10.80 6.73
N GLU A 115 -3.09 10.69 6.15
CA GLU A 115 -1.90 11.40 6.67
C GLU A 115 -1.99 12.91 6.36
N ASP A 116 -2.41 13.28 5.13
CA ASP A 116 -2.61 14.69 4.75
C ASP A 116 -3.66 15.37 5.67
N LEU A 117 -4.79 14.70 5.90
CA LEU A 117 -5.86 15.19 6.77
C LEU A 117 -5.43 15.24 8.25
N PHE A 118 -4.57 14.30 8.67
CA PHE A 118 -4.00 14.27 10.01
C PHE A 118 -3.02 15.43 10.24
N ASP A 119 -2.15 15.74 9.26
CA ASP A 119 -1.32 16.95 9.29
C ASP A 119 -2.17 18.24 9.34
N MET A 120 -3.26 18.32 8.55
CA MET A 120 -4.20 19.45 8.58
C MET A 120 -4.92 19.60 9.94
N CYS A 121 -5.18 18.50 10.65
CA CYS A 121 -5.77 18.51 11.99
C CYS A 121 -4.74 18.70 13.12
N GLY A 122 -3.52 19.17 12.81
CA GLY A 122 -2.48 19.42 13.82
C GLY A 122 -1.83 18.15 14.37
N ARG A 123 -1.87 17.05 13.59
CA ARG A 123 -1.30 15.74 13.92
C ARG A 123 -1.90 15.09 15.17
N LYS A 124 -3.21 15.26 15.36
CA LYS A 124 -4.03 14.45 16.29
C LYS A 124 -5.44 14.35 15.71
N PHE A 125 -6.10 13.19 15.85
CA PHE A 125 -7.54 13.08 15.65
C PHE A 125 -8.27 12.95 17.00
N SER A 126 -9.51 13.45 17.06
CA SER A 126 -10.44 13.19 18.14
C SER A 126 -10.81 11.70 18.23
N VAL A 127 -11.33 11.27 19.38
CA VAL A 127 -11.86 9.91 19.56
C VAL A 127 -12.98 9.63 18.55
N LYS A 128 -13.88 10.60 18.34
CA LYS A 128 -14.98 10.54 17.36
C LYS A 128 -14.46 10.26 15.94
N THR A 129 -13.57 11.13 15.45
CA THR A 129 -12.95 11.01 14.12
C THR A 129 -12.17 9.71 13.96
N CYS A 130 -11.44 9.28 14.98
CA CYS A 130 -10.75 8.00 14.96
C CYS A 130 -11.72 6.81 14.86
N CYS A 131 -12.80 6.78 15.66
CA CYS A 131 -13.78 5.68 15.65
C CYS A 131 -14.53 5.57 14.31
N MET A 132 -15.07 6.68 13.79
CA MET A 132 -15.77 6.69 12.49
C MET A 132 -14.84 6.25 11.35
N THR A 133 -13.59 6.72 11.37
CA THR A 133 -12.57 6.34 10.38
C THR A 133 -12.19 4.85 10.52
N ALA A 134 -12.01 4.35 11.74
CA ALA A 134 -11.68 2.95 12.03
C ALA A 134 -12.74 1.97 11.53
N LYS A 135 -14.04 2.29 11.72
CA LYS A 135 -15.16 1.51 11.16
C LYS A 135 -15.11 1.41 9.63
N GLN A 136 -14.77 2.50 8.94
CA GLN A 136 -14.60 2.47 7.48
C GLN A 136 -13.36 1.66 7.06
N MET A 137 -12.21 1.89 7.70
CA MET A 137 -10.94 1.19 7.39
C MET A 137 -11.06 -0.33 7.59
N LEU A 138 -11.66 -0.77 8.71
CA LEU A 138 -11.99 -2.18 8.96
C LEU A 138 -12.81 -2.78 7.81
N SER A 139 -13.81 -2.05 7.34
CA SER A 139 -14.72 -2.52 6.29
C SER A 139 -14.03 -2.64 4.92
N ARG A 140 -13.00 -1.82 4.64
CA ARG A 140 -12.14 -2.01 3.45
C ARG A 140 -11.23 -3.22 3.60
N VAL A 141 -10.61 -3.42 4.77
CA VAL A 141 -9.74 -4.57 5.02
C VAL A 141 -10.52 -5.89 5.00
N GLN A 142 -11.73 -5.94 5.58
CA GLN A 142 -12.66 -7.06 5.43
C GLN A 142 -12.96 -7.36 3.95
N THR A 143 -13.32 -6.34 3.16
CA THR A 143 -13.60 -6.49 1.71
C THR A 143 -12.43 -7.16 0.98
N ILE A 144 -11.20 -6.73 1.26
CA ILE A 144 -9.97 -7.34 0.70
C ILE A 144 -9.82 -8.80 1.14
N HIS A 145 -10.03 -9.08 2.43
CA HIS A 145 -9.97 -10.43 3.01
C HIS A 145 -11.04 -11.38 2.46
N GLU A 146 -12.24 -10.89 2.15
CA GLU A 146 -13.31 -11.68 1.54
C GLU A 146 -12.98 -12.07 0.10
N LYS A 147 -12.39 -11.15 -0.67
CA LYS A 147 -11.81 -11.42 -2.01
C LYS A 147 -10.53 -12.27 -1.97
N ASN A 148 -10.18 -12.86 -0.82
CA ASN A 148 -9.09 -13.83 -0.62
C ASN A 148 -7.67 -13.21 -0.67
N LEU A 149 -7.58 -11.88 -0.60
CA LEU A 149 -6.33 -11.12 -0.54
C LEU A 149 -6.04 -10.66 0.89
N ILE A 150 -4.77 -10.41 1.21
CA ILE A 150 -4.29 -9.59 2.34
C ILE A 150 -3.50 -8.42 1.79
N TYR A 151 -3.46 -7.31 2.50
CA TYR A 151 -3.04 -6.00 2.00
C TYR A 151 -1.55 -5.71 2.28
N ARG A 152 -1.09 -6.00 3.50
CA ARG A 152 0.32 -6.05 3.96
C ARG A 152 1.10 -4.74 4.06
N ASP A 153 0.55 -3.59 3.62
CA ASP A 153 1.14 -2.26 3.84
C ASP A 153 0.12 -1.23 4.35
N ILE A 154 -0.61 -1.60 5.42
CA ILE A 154 -1.52 -0.69 6.12
C ILE A 154 -0.74 0.53 6.66
N LYS A 155 -1.06 1.71 6.11
CA LYS A 155 -0.52 3.03 6.50
C LYS A 155 -1.55 4.13 6.17
N PRO A 156 -1.62 5.25 6.90
CA PRO A 156 -2.59 6.33 6.64
C PRO A 156 -2.56 6.87 5.20
N ASP A 157 -1.37 6.91 4.61
CA ASP A 157 -1.10 7.40 3.24
C ASP A 157 -1.85 6.60 2.16
N ASN A 158 -2.16 5.34 2.45
CA ASN A 158 -2.84 4.43 1.53
C ASN A 158 -4.38 4.43 1.70
N PHE A 159 -4.91 5.20 2.65
CA PHE A 159 -6.34 5.43 2.82
C PHE A 159 -6.66 6.88 2.49
N LEU A 160 -7.54 7.11 1.51
CA LEU A 160 -7.84 8.45 0.97
C LEU A 160 -9.35 8.71 1.06
N ILE A 161 -9.76 9.96 1.31
CA ILE A 161 -11.18 10.31 1.19
C ILE A 161 -11.59 10.50 -0.28
N GLY A 162 -12.89 10.48 -0.57
CA GLY A 162 -13.38 10.85 -1.90
C GLY A 162 -13.18 12.34 -2.19
N ARG A 163 -13.47 12.77 -3.42
CA ARG A 163 -13.27 14.17 -3.82
C ARG A 163 -14.35 15.10 -3.22
N PRO A 164 -13.99 16.37 -2.94
CA PRO A 164 -14.92 17.48 -2.71
C PRO A 164 -16.15 17.48 -3.60
N GLY A 165 -17.31 17.81 -3.02
CA GLY A 165 -18.58 17.94 -3.75
C GLY A 165 -19.13 16.64 -4.39
N THR A 166 -18.52 15.48 -4.14
CA THR A 166 -19.01 14.18 -4.64
C THR A 166 -19.80 13.42 -3.58
N LYS A 167 -20.70 12.51 -4.03
CA LYS A 167 -21.38 11.55 -3.13
C LYS A 167 -20.41 10.67 -2.33
N GLY A 168 -19.13 10.59 -2.74
CA GLY A 168 -18.08 9.84 -2.07
C GLY A 168 -17.20 10.67 -1.12
N ALA A 169 -17.45 11.96 -0.92
CA ALA A 169 -16.53 12.85 -0.18
C ALA A 169 -16.15 12.32 1.22
N ASN A 170 -17.12 11.85 2.00
CA ASN A 170 -16.88 11.27 3.34
C ASN A 170 -16.59 9.75 3.32
N VAL A 171 -16.45 9.13 2.14
CA VAL A 171 -16.10 7.72 2.00
C VAL A 171 -14.59 7.57 2.03
N VAL A 172 -14.07 6.83 3.01
CA VAL A 172 -12.67 6.39 3.02
C VAL A 172 -12.49 5.31 1.96
N HIS A 173 -11.48 5.46 1.11
CA HIS A 173 -11.06 4.53 0.07
C HIS A 173 -9.70 3.92 0.44
N VAL A 174 -9.27 2.87 -0.28
CA VAL A 174 -7.93 2.28 -0.16
C VAL A 174 -7.28 2.08 -1.53
N VAL A 175 -5.98 2.38 -1.63
CA VAL A 175 -5.19 2.40 -2.88
C VAL A 175 -3.95 1.48 -2.79
N ASP A 176 -3.03 1.58 -3.75
CA ASP A 176 -1.65 1.01 -3.69
C ASP A 176 -1.56 -0.48 -3.35
N PHE A 177 -2.22 -1.33 -4.15
CA PHE A 177 -2.23 -2.79 -3.96
C PHE A 177 -0.93 -3.50 -4.40
N GLY A 178 0.18 -2.77 -4.62
CA GLY A 178 1.46 -3.37 -5.04
C GLY A 178 2.03 -4.39 -4.05
N MET A 179 1.68 -4.25 -2.77
CA MET A 179 2.05 -5.19 -1.70
C MET A 179 1.01 -6.31 -1.45
N ALA A 180 -0.16 -6.27 -2.09
CA ALA A 180 -1.23 -7.24 -1.84
C ALA A 180 -0.82 -8.68 -2.19
N LYS A 181 -1.45 -9.67 -1.53
CA LYS A 181 -1.12 -11.10 -1.70
C LYS A 181 -2.34 -11.97 -1.46
N GLN A 182 -2.52 -13.02 -2.27
CA GLN A 182 -3.53 -14.05 -2.01
C GLN A 182 -3.16 -14.88 -0.75
N TYR A 183 -4.04 -14.94 0.25
CA TYR A 183 -3.81 -15.70 1.49
C TYR A 183 -4.58 -17.02 1.56
N ARG A 184 -5.56 -17.24 0.68
CA ARG A 184 -6.24 -18.52 0.53
C ARG A 184 -6.64 -18.75 -0.92
N ASP A 185 -6.80 -20.00 -1.32
CA ASP A 185 -7.32 -20.31 -2.66
C ASP A 185 -8.76 -19.75 -2.83
N PRO A 186 -9.09 -19.06 -3.95
CA PRO A 186 -10.42 -18.49 -4.14
C PRO A 186 -11.56 -19.52 -4.22
N LYS A 187 -11.29 -20.78 -4.60
CA LYS A 187 -12.28 -21.85 -4.77
C LYS A 187 -12.35 -22.73 -3.52
N THR A 188 -11.25 -23.36 -3.11
CA THR A 188 -11.21 -24.33 -2.00
C THR A 188 -11.18 -23.65 -0.62
N LYS A 189 -10.89 -22.35 -0.58
CA LYS A 189 -10.65 -21.55 0.65
C LYS A 189 -9.50 -22.05 1.53
N GLN A 190 -8.68 -22.98 1.04
CA GLN A 190 -7.48 -23.46 1.73
C GLN A 190 -6.51 -22.29 1.98
N HIS A 191 -6.16 -22.05 3.25
CA HIS A 191 -5.22 -21.02 3.66
C HIS A 191 -3.80 -21.34 3.17
N ILE A 192 -2.99 -20.31 2.92
CA ILE A 192 -1.55 -20.49 2.67
C ILE A 192 -0.88 -21.18 3.87
N PRO A 193 0.15 -22.01 3.65
CA PRO A 193 0.88 -22.64 4.75
C PRO A 193 1.66 -21.61 5.56
N TYR A 194 1.77 -21.84 6.87
CA TYR A 194 2.62 -21.04 7.75
C TYR A 194 4.09 -21.16 7.34
N ARG A 195 4.83 -20.04 7.40
CA ARG A 195 6.27 -19.96 7.10
C ARG A 195 6.91 -18.90 8.00
N GLU A 196 8.22 -19.03 8.21
CA GLU A 196 9.04 -18.04 8.92
C GLU A 196 10.25 -17.64 8.05
N ARG A 197 11.16 -16.81 8.59
CA ARG A 197 12.36 -16.28 7.91
C ARG A 197 12.02 -15.49 6.63
N LYS A 198 10.84 -14.86 6.61
CA LYS A 198 10.41 -13.92 5.56
C LYS A 198 11.25 -12.65 5.59
N SER A 199 11.49 -12.06 4.43
CA SER A 199 11.97 -10.68 4.34
C SER A 199 10.92 -9.72 4.88
N LEU A 200 11.35 -8.74 5.68
CA LEU A 200 10.48 -7.68 6.20
C LEU A 200 9.97 -6.82 5.03
N SER A 201 8.65 -6.61 4.96
CA SER A 201 8.01 -5.86 3.87
C SER A 201 6.80 -5.07 4.38
N GLY A 202 6.55 -3.91 3.79
CA GLY A 202 5.58 -2.93 4.31
C GLY A 202 6.19 -2.00 5.37
N THR A 203 5.37 -1.11 5.93
CA THR A 203 5.81 0.03 6.72
C THR A 203 6.11 -0.33 8.18
N ALA A 204 7.39 -0.26 8.59
CA ALA A 204 7.87 -0.64 9.93
C ALA A 204 7.07 -0.02 11.09
N ARG A 205 6.65 1.24 10.93
CA ARG A 205 5.87 2.03 11.90
C ARG A 205 4.56 1.31 12.27
N TYR A 206 3.89 0.66 11.31
CA TYR A 206 2.54 0.09 11.48
C TYR A 206 2.51 -1.45 11.48
N MET A 207 3.39 -2.15 10.75
CA MET A 207 3.37 -3.62 10.63
C MET A 207 3.31 -4.40 11.97
N SER A 208 2.71 -5.59 11.96
CA SER A 208 2.53 -6.46 13.13
C SER A 208 3.84 -6.91 13.80
N ILE A 209 3.78 -7.31 15.07
CA ILE A 209 4.87 -7.99 15.77
C ILE A 209 5.28 -9.26 15.02
N ASN A 210 4.33 -10.04 14.52
CA ASN A 210 4.60 -11.25 13.73
C ASN A 210 5.37 -10.92 12.42
N THR A 211 5.08 -9.78 11.78
CA THR A 211 5.83 -9.32 10.60
C THR A 211 7.30 -9.03 10.98
N HIS A 212 7.54 -8.31 12.09
CA HIS A 212 8.90 -8.04 12.61
C HIS A 212 9.68 -9.32 12.95
N LEU A 213 9.00 -10.36 13.44
CA LEU A 213 9.56 -11.69 13.69
C LEU A 213 9.79 -12.52 12.40
N GLY A 214 9.60 -11.94 11.21
CA GLY A 214 9.82 -12.60 9.93
C GLY A 214 8.84 -13.74 9.65
N ARG A 215 7.65 -13.71 10.23
CA ARG A 215 6.58 -14.70 9.98
C ARG A 215 5.81 -14.35 8.71
N GLU A 216 5.23 -15.36 8.07
CA GLU A 216 4.34 -15.15 6.93
C GLU A 216 3.10 -14.36 7.38
N GLN A 217 2.75 -13.33 6.61
CA GLN A 217 1.63 -12.43 6.92
C GLN A 217 0.28 -13.07 6.56
N SER A 218 -0.74 -12.69 7.33
CA SER A 218 -2.10 -13.23 7.33
C SER A 218 -3.11 -12.12 7.72
N ARG A 219 -4.41 -12.44 7.77
CA ARG A 219 -5.48 -11.48 8.06
C ARG A 219 -5.30 -10.71 9.36
N ARG A 220 -4.78 -11.36 10.41
CA ARG A 220 -4.51 -10.70 11.71
C ARG A 220 -3.43 -9.63 11.62
N ASP A 221 -2.50 -9.74 10.67
CA ASP A 221 -1.35 -8.83 10.56
C ASP A 221 -1.75 -7.46 10.01
N ASP A 222 -2.73 -7.44 9.10
CA ASP A 222 -3.38 -6.21 8.63
C ASP A 222 -4.24 -5.57 9.73
N LEU A 223 -4.90 -6.37 10.57
CA LEU A 223 -5.69 -5.86 11.70
C LEU A 223 -4.83 -5.33 12.86
N GLU A 224 -3.71 -6.00 13.20
CA GLU A 224 -2.75 -5.46 14.17
C GLU A 224 -2.13 -4.14 13.65
N ALA A 225 -1.89 -4.04 12.33
CA ALA A 225 -1.42 -2.81 11.72
C ALA A 225 -2.46 -1.68 11.71
N LEU A 226 -3.76 -1.99 11.51
CA LEU A 226 -4.85 -1.04 11.72
C LEU A 226 -4.87 -0.54 13.17
N GLY A 227 -4.74 -1.43 14.15
CA GLY A 227 -4.63 -1.05 15.57
C GLY A 227 -3.48 -0.07 15.84
N HIS A 228 -2.30 -0.32 15.26
CA HIS A 228 -1.17 0.63 15.34
C HIS A 228 -1.45 1.97 14.64
N VAL A 229 -2.23 2.00 13.55
CA VAL A 229 -2.67 3.25 12.90
C VAL A 229 -3.69 4.01 13.77
N PHE A 230 -4.61 3.33 14.45
CA PHE A 230 -5.57 3.98 15.35
C PHE A 230 -4.87 4.67 16.54
N PHE A 231 -3.90 4.00 17.17
CA PHE A 231 -3.09 4.63 18.23
C PHE A 231 -2.20 5.76 17.70
N TYR A 232 -1.77 5.71 16.44
CA TYR A 232 -1.03 6.79 15.81
C TYR A 232 -1.90 8.05 15.68
N PHE A 233 -3.13 7.91 15.15
CA PHE A 233 -4.09 9.01 15.05
C PHE A 233 -4.48 9.59 16.41
N LEU A 234 -4.75 8.75 17.41
CA LEU A 234 -5.13 9.20 18.75
C LEU A 234 -3.99 9.92 19.49
N ARG A 235 -2.74 9.48 19.34
CA ARG A 235 -1.61 9.94 20.17
C ARG A 235 -0.71 10.97 19.50
N GLY A 236 -0.83 11.20 18.19
CA GLY A 236 0.09 12.01 17.39
C GLY A 236 1.40 11.29 16.99
N GLY A 237 1.70 10.18 17.68
CA GLY A 237 2.86 9.34 17.43
C GLY A 237 2.90 8.10 18.31
N LEU A 238 3.68 7.10 17.89
CA LEU A 238 3.80 5.80 18.55
C LEU A 238 5.13 5.68 19.35
N PRO A 239 5.18 4.93 20.46
CA PRO A 239 6.37 4.79 21.33
C PRO A 239 7.64 4.22 20.66
N TRP A 240 7.56 3.77 19.41
CA TRP A 240 8.66 3.24 18.60
C TRP A 240 9.06 4.16 17.43
N GLN A 241 8.55 5.39 17.36
CA GLN A 241 9.05 6.42 16.45
C GLN A 241 10.36 7.05 16.97
N GLY A 242 11.11 7.74 16.11
CA GLY A 242 12.37 8.42 16.46
C GLY A 242 13.58 7.53 16.79
N LEU A 243 13.39 6.20 16.91
CA LEU A 243 14.45 5.27 17.32
C LEU A 243 15.67 5.30 16.37
N LYS A 244 16.86 5.47 16.98
CA LYS A 244 18.16 5.54 16.28
C LYS A 244 18.84 4.16 16.22
N ALA A 245 19.37 3.84 15.05
CA ALA A 245 20.16 2.63 14.77
C ALA A 245 21.19 2.92 13.66
N ALA A 246 22.27 2.13 13.59
CA ALA A 246 23.32 2.32 12.58
C ALA A 246 22.94 1.74 11.20
N THR A 247 22.00 0.79 11.15
CA THR A 247 21.51 0.17 9.91
C THR A 247 19.99 0.09 9.90
N ASN A 248 19.39 0.01 8.70
CA ASN A 248 17.95 -0.18 8.56
C ASN A 248 17.48 -1.52 9.15
N LYS A 249 18.29 -2.60 9.10
CA LYS A 249 17.96 -3.87 9.76
C LYS A 249 17.78 -3.68 11.27
N GLN A 250 18.79 -3.10 11.94
CA GLN A 250 18.74 -2.77 13.37
C GLN A 250 17.63 -1.78 13.73
N LYS A 251 17.23 -0.90 12.80
CA LYS A 251 16.10 0.01 13.00
C LYS A 251 14.77 -0.75 13.06
N TYR A 252 14.57 -1.75 12.20
CA TYR A 252 13.38 -2.60 12.26
C TYR A 252 13.40 -3.48 13.52
N GLU A 253 14.54 -4.12 13.83
CA GLU A 253 14.73 -4.94 15.05
C GLU A 253 14.33 -4.15 16.32
N LYS A 254 14.87 -2.95 16.53
CA LYS A 254 14.49 -2.08 17.66
C LYS A 254 13.02 -1.66 17.69
N ILE A 255 12.38 -1.48 16.52
CA ILE A 255 10.94 -1.17 16.44
C ILE A 255 10.12 -2.40 16.84
N GLY A 256 10.52 -3.61 16.41
CA GLY A 256 9.90 -4.87 16.81
C GLY A 256 10.07 -5.15 18.31
N GLU A 257 11.24 -4.89 18.88
CA GLU A 257 11.53 -4.98 20.32
C GLU A 257 10.63 -4.02 21.12
N LYS A 258 10.57 -2.73 20.74
CA LYS A 258 9.72 -1.74 21.43
C LYS A 258 8.23 -2.03 21.26
N LYS A 259 7.77 -2.61 20.14
CA LYS A 259 6.39 -3.08 19.94
C LYS A 259 6.00 -4.25 20.86
N GLN A 260 6.94 -5.15 21.14
CA GLN A 260 6.74 -6.28 22.06
C GLN A 260 6.81 -5.87 23.53
N THR A 261 7.64 -4.89 23.88
CA THR A 261 7.89 -4.47 25.27
C THR A 261 6.95 -3.36 25.77
N THR A 262 6.37 -2.54 24.89
CA THR A 262 5.33 -1.58 25.28
C THR A 262 4.02 -2.31 25.65
N PRO A 263 3.51 -2.17 26.89
CA PRO A 263 2.22 -2.74 27.27
C PRO A 263 1.07 -2.08 26.50
N ILE A 264 -0.03 -2.81 26.28
CA ILE A 264 -1.22 -2.24 25.65
C ILE A 264 -1.82 -1.10 26.50
N ALA A 265 -1.68 -1.17 27.83
CA ALA A 265 -2.06 -0.08 28.73
C ALA A 265 -1.32 1.25 28.46
N GLU A 266 -0.01 1.22 28.15
CA GLU A 266 0.79 2.41 27.79
C GLU A 266 0.24 3.09 26.52
N LEU A 267 -0.33 2.31 25.59
CA LEU A 267 -0.94 2.81 24.35
C LEU A 267 -2.36 3.37 24.57
N VAL A 268 -3.13 2.77 25.47
CA VAL A 268 -4.54 3.10 25.74
C VAL A 268 -4.72 4.23 26.76
N GLU A 269 -3.71 4.50 27.60
CA GLU A 269 -3.74 5.59 28.58
C GLU A 269 -4.26 6.92 28.00
N GLY A 270 -5.39 7.40 28.52
CA GLY A 270 -6.09 8.60 28.06
C GLY A 270 -7.14 8.40 26.95
N TYR A 271 -7.43 7.15 26.54
CA TYR A 271 -8.34 6.81 25.43
C TYR A 271 -9.33 5.69 25.84
N PRO A 272 -10.43 5.47 25.09
CA PRO A 272 -11.44 4.46 25.44
C PRO A 272 -10.87 3.03 25.49
N ASN A 273 -11.35 2.24 26.45
CA ASN A 273 -10.85 0.89 26.71
C ASN A 273 -11.10 -0.10 25.55
N GLU A 274 -12.05 0.20 24.69
CA GLU A 274 -12.40 -0.56 23.48
C GLU A 274 -11.20 -0.67 22.52
N PHE A 275 -10.31 0.33 22.48
CA PHE A 275 -9.03 0.25 21.75
C PHE A 275 -8.06 -0.76 22.38
N SER A 276 -8.12 -0.98 23.70
CA SER A 276 -7.42 -2.07 24.40
C SER A 276 -7.97 -3.42 23.99
N ILE A 277 -9.31 -3.56 23.96
CA ILE A 277 -10.00 -4.80 23.59
C ILE A 277 -9.67 -5.16 22.14
N TYR A 278 -9.70 -4.17 21.22
CA TYR A 278 -9.29 -4.32 19.83
C TYR A 278 -7.87 -4.90 19.72
N LEU A 279 -6.87 -4.24 20.34
CA LEU A 279 -5.47 -4.65 20.18
C LEU A 279 -5.18 -5.99 20.89
N ASN A 280 -5.88 -6.29 21.98
CA ASN A 280 -5.83 -7.60 22.64
C ASN A 280 -6.43 -8.72 21.79
N TYR A 281 -7.53 -8.46 21.07
CA TYR A 281 -8.17 -9.43 20.19
C TYR A 281 -7.25 -9.76 19.01
N VAL A 282 -6.84 -8.74 18.23
CA VAL A 282 -6.11 -8.97 16.97
C VAL A 282 -4.72 -9.60 17.18
N ARG A 283 -4.08 -9.35 18.33
CA ARG A 283 -2.80 -9.99 18.72
C ARG A 283 -2.95 -11.44 19.19
N LYS A 284 -4.16 -11.91 19.53
CA LYS A 284 -4.42 -13.30 19.98
C LYS A 284 -4.82 -14.25 18.85
N LEU A 285 -5.29 -13.72 17.71
CA LEU A 285 -5.72 -14.50 16.54
C LEU A 285 -4.66 -15.52 16.08
N THR A 286 -5.06 -16.75 15.74
CA THR A 286 -4.19 -17.71 15.04
C THR A 286 -3.87 -17.22 13.63
N PHE A 287 -2.84 -17.80 13.00
CA PHE A 287 -2.38 -17.42 11.66
C PHE A 287 -3.45 -17.63 10.57
N ASP A 288 -4.30 -18.63 10.73
CA ASP A 288 -5.35 -19.03 9.81
C ASP A 288 -6.76 -18.65 10.27
N GLU A 289 -6.91 -18.04 11.45
CA GLU A 289 -8.19 -17.62 12.03
C GLU A 289 -8.95 -16.63 11.14
N THR A 290 -10.29 -16.69 11.18
CA THR A 290 -11.15 -15.70 10.53
C THR A 290 -11.57 -14.66 11.57
N PRO A 291 -11.13 -13.39 11.46
CA PRO A 291 -11.51 -12.35 12.40
C PRO A 291 -13.01 -12.06 12.38
N ASP A 292 -13.55 -11.70 13.54
CA ASP A 292 -14.90 -11.14 13.69
C ASP A 292 -14.86 -9.63 13.47
N TYR A 293 -15.15 -9.20 12.25
CA TYR A 293 -15.14 -7.78 11.87
C TYR A 293 -16.33 -7.00 12.44
N ASP A 294 -17.42 -7.67 12.81
CA ASP A 294 -18.62 -7.03 13.36
C ASP A 294 -18.43 -6.74 14.85
N PHE A 295 -17.84 -7.67 15.61
CA PHE A 295 -17.30 -7.38 16.94
C PHE A 295 -16.32 -6.20 16.91
N LEU A 296 -15.34 -6.23 15.99
CA LEU A 296 -14.34 -5.17 15.88
C LEU A 296 -14.90 -3.80 15.45
N ARG A 297 -16.03 -3.76 14.71
CA ARG A 297 -16.78 -2.52 14.46
C ARG A 297 -17.55 -2.07 15.70
N GLY A 298 -18.28 -2.99 16.35
CA GLY A 298 -19.09 -2.72 17.53
C GLY A 298 -18.28 -2.16 18.72
N LEU A 299 -16.98 -2.48 18.81
CA LEU A 299 -16.07 -1.82 19.75
C LEU A 299 -15.97 -0.30 19.53
N PHE A 300 -16.00 0.19 18.28
CA PHE A 300 -15.96 1.62 17.99
C PHE A 300 -17.32 2.30 18.14
N ASP A 301 -18.42 1.58 17.89
CA ASP A 301 -19.77 2.04 18.23
C ASP A 301 -19.95 2.20 19.75
N LEU A 302 -19.44 1.23 20.53
CA LEU A 302 -19.41 1.31 21.99
C LEU A 302 -18.51 2.45 22.49
N ALA A 303 -17.34 2.65 21.89
CA ALA A 303 -16.44 3.75 22.24
C ALA A 303 -17.05 5.14 21.99
N LEU A 304 -17.80 5.30 20.89
CA LEU A 304 -18.58 6.51 20.60
C LEU A 304 -19.66 6.72 21.69
N SER A 305 -20.50 5.71 21.91
CA SER A 305 -21.59 5.76 22.89
C SER A 305 -21.09 6.07 24.32
N ASN A 306 -20.02 5.40 24.76
CA ASN A 306 -19.39 5.64 26.07
C ASN A 306 -18.72 7.02 26.19
N SER A 307 -18.42 7.68 25.07
CA SER A 307 -17.89 9.05 25.02
C SER A 307 -18.98 10.13 24.91
N GLY A 308 -20.26 9.75 24.79
CA GLY A 308 -21.37 10.67 24.47
C GLY A 308 -21.37 11.16 23.01
N GLU A 309 -20.64 10.48 22.12
CA GLU A 309 -20.45 10.82 20.72
C GLU A 309 -21.31 9.96 19.79
N VAL A 310 -21.53 10.45 18.56
CA VAL A 310 -22.36 9.79 17.53
C VAL A 310 -21.62 9.69 16.19
N ASP A 311 -21.98 8.69 15.39
CA ASP A 311 -21.52 8.55 13.99
C ASP A 311 -22.41 9.39 13.07
N ASP A 312 -22.16 10.70 13.06
CA ASP A 312 -22.86 11.72 12.26
C ASP A 312 -22.11 12.09 10.96
N GLY A 313 -20.91 11.52 10.76
CA GLY A 313 -20.03 11.86 9.64
C GLY A 313 -19.32 13.22 9.75
N LEU A 314 -19.33 13.87 10.91
CA LEU A 314 -18.63 15.13 11.18
C LEU A 314 -17.22 14.85 11.72
N TYR A 315 -16.28 14.64 10.81
CA TYR A 315 -14.86 14.44 11.12
C TYR A 315 -14.14 15.76 11.42
N ASP A 316 -13.01 15.72 12.11
CA ASP A 316 -12.21 16.89 12.51
C ASP A 316 -11.89 17.79 11.29
N TRP A 317 -11.55 17.17 10.15
CA TRP A 317 -11.25 17.86 8.90
C TRP A 317 -12.47 18.53 8.23
N THR A 318 -13.70 18.22 8.66
CA THR A 318 -14.92 18.91 8.19
C THR A 318 -15.19 20.19 8.97
N VAL A 319 -14.70 20.30 10.22
CA VAL A 319 -14.89 21.49 11.08
C VAL A 319 -13.72 22.48 11.05
N LEU A 320 -12.62 22.12 10.37
CA LEU A 320 -11.48 23.03 10.10
C LEU A 320 -11.91 24.35 9.44
N ASN A 321 -11.03 25.35 9.50
CA ASN A 321 -11.22 26.67 8.87
C ASN A 321 -12.55 27.34 9.28
N ASN A 322 -12.86 27.34 10.58
CA ASN A 322 -14.12 27.86 11.15
C ASN A 322 -15.38 27.21 10.53
N GLY A 323 -15.39 25.87 10.43
CA GLY A 323 -16.52 25.12 9.86
C GLY A 323 -16.63 25.17 8.34
N GLN A 324 -15.60 25.66 7.62
CA GLN A 324 -15.52 25.63 6.15
C GLN A 324 -14.84 24.36 5.61
N GLY A 325 -14.34 23.49 6.50
CA GLY A 325 -13.66 22.24 6.18
C GLY A 325 -12.28 22.44 5.55
N TRP A 326 -11.52 21.34 5.42
CA TRP A 326 -10.19 21.29 4.81
C TRP A 326 -10.15 21.89 3.38
N GLU A 327 -11.25 21.81 2.64
CA GLU A 327 -11.39 22.32 1.27
C GLU A 327 -11.10 23.83 1.18
N ALA A 328 -11.44 24.60 2.22
CA ALA A 328 -11.22 26.05 2.27
C ALA A 328 -9.72 26.41 2.25
N SER A 329 -8.86 25.60 2.89
CA SER A 329 -7.40 25.76 2.81
C SER A 329 -6.89 25.65 1.37
N GLY A 330 -7.58 24.89 0.50
CA GLY A 330 -7.28 24.80 -0.93
C GLY A 330 -7.38 26.12 -1.69
N ARG A 331 -8.19 27.08 -1.21
CA ARG A 331 -8.37 28.40 -1.86
C ARG A 331 -7.29 29.41 -1.50
N GLN A 332 -6.59 29.24 -0.37
CA GLN A 332 -5.48 30.11 0.06
C GLN A 332 -4.10 29.49 -0.18
N SER A 333 -3.99 28.15 -0.12
CA SER A 333 -2.72 27.44 -0.25
C SER A 333 -2.08 27.53 -1.64
N SER A 334 -2.83 27.89 -2.68
CA SER A 334 -2.30 28.16 -4.03
C SER A 334 -1.21 29.24 -4.04
N ALA A 335 -1.29 30.26 -3.18
CA ALA A 335 -0.30 31.33 -3.08
C ALA A 335 0.86 31.05 -2.11
N GLN A 336 0.65 30.19 -1.09
CA GLN A 336 1.62 29.96 -0.02
C GLN A 336 2.40 28.63 -0.16
N ALA A 337 1.85 27.64 -0.86
CA ALA A 337 2.49 26.34 -1.06
C ALA A 337 3.78 26.44 -1.90
N GLU A 338 3.91 27.43 -2.78
CA GLU A 338 5.15 27.67 -3.54
C GLU A 338 6.30 28.12 -2.62
N VAL A 339 6.03 29.05 -1.70
CA VAL A 339 7.02 29.63 -0.79
C VAL A 339 7.48 28.60 0.24
N ALA A 340 6.55 27.89 0.89
CA ALA A 340 6.88 26.89 1.91
C ALA A 340 7.70 25.71 1.34
N ARG A 341 7.43 25.30 0.10
CA ARG A 341 8.17 24.22 -0.60
C ARG A 341 9.57 24.64 -1.06
N HIS A 342 9.92 25.92 -1.01
CA HIS A 342 11.25 26.40 -1.39
C HIS A 342 12.27 26.29 -0.25
N ASN A 343 11.87 26.55 1.00
CA ASN A 343 12.78 26.53 2.16
C ASN A 343 13.24 25.12 2.58
N THR A 344 12.41 24.10 2.42
CA THR A 344 12.83 22.70 2.66
C THR A 344 13.85 22.20 1.63
N ARG A 345 13.81 22.72 0.40
CA ARG A 345 14.74 22.35 -0.69
C ARG A 345 16.15 22.92 -0.54
N GLY A 346 16.37 23.91 0.33
CA GLY A 346 17.71 24.48 0.58
C GLY A 346 18.65 23.50 1.28
N ARG A 347 18.23 22.96 2.44
CA ARG A 347 19.08 22.12 3.31
C ARG A 347 19.53 20.81 2.67
N ASP A 348 18.67 20.17 1.87
CA ASP A 348 19.01 18.90 1.21
C ASP A 348 19.97 19.10 0.01
N ARG A 349 20.18 20.35 -0.45
CA ARG A 349 21.14 20.68 -1.51
C ARG A 349 22.57 20.80 -0.98
N GLU A 350 22.78 21.55 0.12
CA GLU A 350 24.09 21.61 0.81
C GLU A 350 24.60 20.22 1.23
N TYR A 351 23.69 19.33 1.62
CA TYR A 351 24.06 17.96 2.01
C TYR A 351 24.60 17.15 0.82
N ARG A 352 23.99 17.27 -0.38
CA ARG A 352 24.49 16.63 -1.60
C ARG A 352 25.84 17.19 -2.04
N ASP A 353 25.99 18.51 -2.08
CA ASP A 353 27.23 19.16 -2.55
C ASP A 353 28.44 18.84 -1.64
N ARG A 354 28.22 18.54 -0.35
CA ARG A 354 29.26 18.01 0.55
C ARG A 354 29.61 16.54 0.27
N VAL A 355 28.63 15.70 -0.06
CA VAL A 355 28.84 14.26 -0.33
C VAL A 355 29.60 14.05 -1.64
N ASP A 356 29.27 14.79 -2.70
CA ASP A 356 29.97 14.63 -3.99
C ASP A 356 31.40 15.20 -3.97
N LYS A 357 31.67 16.25 -3.18
CA LYS A 357 33.06 16.73 -2.96
C LYS A 357 33.96 15.70 -2.26
N LEU A 358 33.41 14.92 -1.33
CA LEU A 358 34.13 13.82 -0.67
C LEU A 358 34.35 12.60 -1.57
N ARG A 359 33.72 12.57 -2.76
CA ARG A 359 33.73 11.41 -3.67
C ARG A 359 34.82 11.50 -4.75
N ASN A 360 35.26 12.72 -5.09
CA ASN A 360 36.30 12.97 -6.10
C ASN A 360 37.74 12.96 -5.57
N SER A 361 37.95 12.88 -4.25
CA SER A 361 39.29 12.95 -3.63
C SER A 361 40.03 11.61 -3.50
N SER A 362 39.55 10.54 -4.14
CA SER A 362 40.07 9.17 -3.98
C SER A 362 40.49 8.52 -5.31
N ALA A 363 41.43 9.17 -6.01
CA ALA A 363 42.08 8.63 -7.20
C ALA A 363 43.61 8.79 -7.11
N ALA A 364 44.30 7.77 -6.60
CA ALA A 364 45.75 7.67 -6.56
C ALA A 364 46.20 6.21 -6.81
N GLN A 365 47.36 6.02 -7.44
CA GLN A 365 47.80 4.72 -7.98
C GLN A 365 48.58 3.87 -6.95
N PRO A 366 48.62 2.53 -7.13
CA PRO A 366 49.45 1.64 -6.31
C PRO A 366 50.94 1.70 -6.69
N SER A 367 51.82 1.28 -5.76
CA SER A 367 53.25 1.09 -5.99
C SER A 367 53.82 -0.02 -5.06
N PRO A 368 54.98 -0.63 -5.37
CA PRO A 368 55.14 -2.08 -5.17
C PRO A 368 55.85 -2.54 -3.89
N LEU A 369 55.66 -3.84 -3.61
CA LEU A 369 56.29 -4.63 -2.53
C LEU A 369 57.83 -4.64 -2.57
N LYS A 370 58.45 -4.66 -1.37
CA LYS A 370 59.81 -5.19 -1.12
C LYS A 370 59.86 -5.92 0.22
N GLN A 371 60.77 -6.89 0.33
CA GLN A 371 60.94 -7.80 1.48
C GLN A 371 62.15 -7.40 2.35
N ARG A 372 62.09 -7.61 3.68
CA ARG A 372 62.89 -8.63 4.44
C ARG A 372 63.06 -8.33 5.94
N LYS A 373 63.12 -9.44 6.71
CA LYS A 373 63.95 -9.72 7.91
C LYS A 373 63.62 -9.12 9.30
N SER A 374 63.13 -10.04 10.15
CA SER A 374 63.65 -10.44 11.48
C SER A 374 63.70 -9.46 12.67
N GLY A 375 62.92 -9.81 13.71
CA GLY A 375 63.08 -9.46 15.13
C GLY A 375 62.50 -10.60 15.99
N GLN A 376 62.90 -10.74 17.25
CA GLN A 376 62.56 -11.90 18.11
C GLN A 376 61.52 -11.59 19.21
N ALA A 377 61.03 -12.69 19.82
CA ALA A 377 60.22 -12.81 21.04
C ALA A 377 58.74 -12.36 20.97
N GLY A 378 57.81 -13.01 21.67
CA GLY A 378 57.94 -14.32 22.35
C GLY A 378 57.09 -14.49 23.61
N SER A 379 56.01 -15.27 23.51
CA SER A 379 55.29 -15.89 24.64
C SER A 379 54.37 -17.00 24.11
N ALA A 380 53.95 -17.92 24.97
CA ALA A 380 53.28 -19.16 24.59
C ALA A 380 51.82 -19.25 25.07
N LEU A 381 51.04 -20.15 24.46
CA LEU A 381 50.24 -21.20 25.11
C LEU A 381 49.76 -22.21 24.00
N PRO A 382 49.43 -23.48 24.34
CA PRO A 382 49.42 -24.57 23.36
C PRO A 382 48.05 -24.92 22.73
N ASN A 383 48.13 -25.71 21.66
CA ASN A 383 47.01 -26.44 21.05
C ASN A 383 46.40 -27.49 22.00
N ALA A 384 45.11 -27.74 21.85
CA ALA A 384 44.47 -29.02 22.24
C ALA A 384 43.35 -29.36 21.24
N SER A 385 43.32 -30.60 20.77
CA SER A 385 42.34 -31.11 19.81
C SER A 385 41.59 -32.32 20.37
N ASN A 386 40.37 -32.53 19.87
CA ASN A 386 39.60 -33.77 19.87
C ASN A 386 38.92 -34.28 21.16
N GLN A 387 37.64 -34.61 20.96
CA GLN A 387 36.88 -35.75 21.51
C GLN A 387 36.57 -35.83 23.01
N ALA A 388 35.28 -35.76 23.31
CA ALA A 388 34.62 -36.61 24.29
C ALA A 388 33.26 -37.08 23.71
N ILE A 389 32.92 -38.35 23.88
CA ILE A 389 31.61 -38.93 23.50
C ILE A 389 30.90 -39.38 24.78
N VAL A 390 29.75 -38.78 25.08
CA VAL A 390 28.71 -39.39 25.92
C VAL A 390 27.35 -38.97 25.35
N GLY A 391 26.43 -39.91 25.17
CA GLY A 391 25.07 -39.64 24.70
C GLY A 391 24.02 -39.89 25.79
N VAL A 392 22.85 -39.25 25.66
CA VAL A 392 21.63 -39.58 26.43
C VAL A 392 20.45 -39.63 25.46
N SER A 393 19.52 -40.56 25.70
CA SER A 393 18.51 -41.01 24.74
C SER A 393 17.33 -40.03 24.52
N ALA A 394 16.69 -40.17 23.36
CA ALA A 394 15.39 -39.56 23.09
C ALA A 394 14.22 -40.38 23.68
N PRO A 395 13.11 -39.75 24.08
CA PRO A 395 11.80 -40.40 24.24
C PRO A 395 11.03 -40.47 22.91
N SER A 396 10.35 -41.58 22.67
CA SER A 396 9.46 -41.82 21.51
C SER A 396 8.03 -41.28 21.74
N PRO A 397 7.20 -41.12 20.68
CA PRO A 397 5.94 -40.36 20.75
C PRO A 397 4.70 -41.20 21.03
N LEU A 398 3.57 -40.53 21.37
CA LEU A 398 2.14 -40.81 21.09
C LEU A 398 1.27 -40.01 22.09
N PRO A 399 -0.09 -39.89 21.95
CA PRO A 399 -0.96 -40.44 20.92
C PRO A 399 -1.72 -39.40 20.08
N GLN A 400 -2.41 -39.88 19.03
CA GLN A 400 -3.45 -39.12 18.32
C GLN A 400 -4.74 -39.07 19.15
N SER A 401 -5.49 -37.97 19.05
CA SER A 401 -6.91 -37.91 19.44
C SER A 401 -7.74 -37.22 18.35
N ARG A 402 -9.03 -37.53 18.26
CA ARG A 402 -9.89 -37.22 17.11
C ARG A 402 -11.29 -36.80 17.57
N ARG A 403 -11.74 -35.60 17.11
CA ARG A 403 -12.99 -34.90 17.49
C ARG A 403 -12.95 -34.37 18.95
N GLN A 404 -13.75 -33.37 19.34
CA GLN A 404 -14.82 -32.65 18.63
C GLN A 404 -14.54 -31.14 18.54
N SER A 405 -15.08 -30.49 17.51
CA SER A 405 -15.12 -29.02 17.40
C SER A 405 -16.32 -28.46 18.14
N GLN A 406 -16.14 -28.00 19.38
CA GLN A 406 -17.11 -27.13 20.05
C GLN A 406 -16.86 -25.68 19.65
N GLN A 407 -17.90 -24.95 19.25
CA GLN A 407 -17.84 -23.50 19.03
C GLN A 407 -17.94 -22.79 20.39
N GLY A 408 -16.82 -22.61 21.06
CA GLY A 408 -16.73 -21.75 22.25
C GLY A 408 -16.67 -20.29 21.84
N GLY A 409 -17.72 -19.51 22.12
CA GLY A 409 -17.73 -18.07 21.91
C GLY A 409 -16.77 -17.35 22.87
N HIS A 410 -16.16 -16.25 22.42
CA HIS A 410 -15.30 -15.43 23.28
C HIS A 410 -16.11 -14.78 24.42
N PRO A 411 -15.52 -14.57 25.62
CA PRO A 411 -16.21 -14.04 26.80
C PRO A 411 -16.67 -12.57 26.71
N PHE A 412 -16.55 -11.94 25.54
CA PHE A 412 -17.07 -10.59 25.24
C PHE A 412 -18.12 -10.58 24.11
N ALA A 413 -18.46 -11.75 23.54
CA ALA A 413 -19.31 -11.88 22.34
C ALA A 413 -20.80 -12.17 22.65
N SER A 414 -21.28 -11.86 23.86
CA SER A 414 -22.64 -12.20 24.32
C SER A 414 -23.32 -11.06 25.08
N ALA A 415 -23.95 -10.14 24.34
CA ALA A 415 -24.91 -9.18 24.88
C ALA A 415 -26.10 -9.03 23.92
N LYS A 416 -27.16 -9.84 24.12
CA LYS A 416 -28.47 -9.60 23.50
C LYS A 416 -29.29 -8.73 24.45
N THR A 417 -29.46 -7.45 24.12
CA THR A 417 -30.39 -6.55 24.83
C THR A 417 -31.82 -6.83 24.40
N SER A 418 -32.70 -7.09 25.37
CA SER A 418 -34.11 -7.46 25.14
C SER A 418 -35.07 -6.36 25.63
N HIS A 419 -35.41 -5.44 24.74
CA HIS A 419 -36.55 -4.53 24.85
C HIS A 419 -37.13 -4.32 23.43
N GLY A 420 -38.42 -4.15 23.22
CA GLY A 420 -39.56 -4.23 24.15
C GLY A 420 -40.82 -3.79 23.40
N GLU A 421 -41.92 -4.55 23.51
CA GLU A 421 -43.10 -4.35 22.66
C GLU A 421 -43.83 -3.03 22.95
N ARG A 422 -44.18 -2.29 21.89
CA ARG A 422 -45.30 -1.33 21.87
C ARG A 422 -46.01 -1.36 20.53
N ASN A 423 -47.34 -1.45 20.57
CA ASN A 423 -48.20 -1.22 19.41
C ASN A 423 -48.17 0.25 19.02
N GLU A 424 -48.03 0.54 17.73
CA GLU A 424 -48.79 1.61 17.07
C GLU A 424 -49.28 1.10 15.70
N THR A 425 -50.58 1.22 15.47
CA THR A 425 -51.24 0.86 14.19
C THR A 425 -51.33 2.07 13.28
N TYR A 426 -50.94 1.93 12.01
CA TYR A 426 -51.33 2.89 10.97
C TYR A 426 -51.63 2.20 9.63
N ASP A 427 -52.55 2.80 8.87
CA ASP A 427 -53.22 2.22 7.69
C ASP A 427 -52.52 2.59 6.37
N PRO A 428 -52.25 1.62 5.45
CA PRO A 428 -51.68 1.89 4.14
C PRO A 428 -52.77 1.96 3.03
N SER A 429 -53.34 3.14 2.79
CA SER A 429 -54.33 3.36 1.72
C SER A 429 -53.93 4.48 0.72
N THR A 430 -54.08 4.18 -0.58
CA THR A 430 -53.64 4.98 -1.76
C THR A 430 -52.11 5.13 -1.91
N ILE A 431 -51.52 5.22 -3.11
CA ILE A 431 -52.03 5.49 -4.46
C ILE A 431 -51.69 4.34 -5.42
N ALA A 432 -52.59 4.04 -6.36
CA ALA A 432 -52.32 3.20 -7.53
C ALA A 432 -52.56 3.99 -8.82
N VAL A 433 -51.62 3.91 -9.77
CA VAL A 433 -51.80 4.34 -11.17
C VAL A 433 -51.18 3.28 -12.09
N GLN A 434 -51.88 2.93 -13.16
CA GLN A 434 -51.49 1.90 -14.12
C GLN A 434 -50.79 2.51 -15.34
N SER A 435 -49.89 1.75 -15.96
CA SER A 435 -49.77 1.69 -17.43
C SER A 435 -49.24 0.32 -17.85
N GLN A 436 -49.52 -0.08 -19.09
CA GLN A 436 -49.30 -1.43 -19.62
C GLN A 436 -48.30 -1.44 -20.79
N ALA A 437 -48.04 -2.65 -21.31
CA ALA A 437 -47.23 -3.01 -22.48
C ALA A 437 -45.69 -3.00 -22.27
N GLY A 438 -44.95 -3.97 -22.79
CA GLY A 438 -45.38 -5.19 -23.49
C GLY A 438 -44.21 -6.16 -23.75
N LEU A 439 -44.48 -7.47 -23.71
CA LEU A 439 -43.46 -8.51 -23.87
C LEU A 439 -43.35 -9.00 -25.32
N GLN A 440 -42.13 -8.99 -25.88
CA GLN A 440 -41.66 -9.92 -26.91
C GLN A 440 -40.15 -10.19 -26.71
N PRO A 441 -39.68 -11.45 -26.73
CA PRO A 441 -38.26 -11.78 -26.61
C PRO A 441 -37.55 -11.83 -27.98
N ILE A 442 -36.25 -11.51 -28.01
CA ILE A 442 -35.41 -11.66 -29.21
C ILE A 442 -34.85 -13.10 -29.27
N SER A 443 -35.08 -13.79 -30.39
CA SER A 443 -34.56 -15.14 -30.64
C SER A 443 -33.07 -15.14 -31.02
N PRO A 444 -32.26 -16.10 -30.56
CA PRO A 444 -30.91 -16.30 -31.06
C PRO A 444 -30.93 -16.93 -32.46
N MET A 445 -30.06 -16.46 -33.37
CA MET A 445 -29.87 -17.13 -34.67
C MET A 445 -29.13 -18.45 -34.51
N ASN A 446 -29.68 -19.50 -35.12
CA ASN A 446 -29.08 -20.82 -35.19
C ASN A 446 -28.24 -20.92 -36.48
N VAL A 447 -27.00 -21.39 -36.42
CA VAL A 447 -26.14 -21.62 -37.59
C VAL A 447 -25.72 -23.09 -37.61
N ASN A 448 -25.96 -23.76 -38.74
CA ASN A 448 -25.92 -25.21 -38.84
C ASN A 448 -24.52 -25.82 -38.67
N SER A 449 -24.49 -26.93 -37.95
CA SER A 449 -23.40 -27.91 -37.98
C SER A 449 -23.20 -28.50 -39.38
N ARG A 450 -21.94 -28.64 -39.81
CA ARG A 450 -21.53 -29.72 -40.72
C ARG A 450 -20.24 -30.33 -40.20
N GLY A 451 -20.29 -31.61 -39.88
CA GLY A 451 -19.12 -32.38 -39.45
C GLY A 451 -18.32 -32.92 -40.63
N GLY A 452 -17.03 -33.17 -40.40
CA GLY A 452 -16.15 -33.90 -41.31
C GLY A 452 -15.13 -34.67 -40.49
N ASN A 453 -15.28 -35.99 -40.42
CA ASN A 453 -14.35 -36.86 -39.73
C ASN A 453 -13.11 -37.12 -40.59
N THR A 454 -11.92 -36.91 -40.05
CA THR A 454 -10.74 -37.74 -40.32
C THR A 454 -9.98 -37.96 -39.02
N ALA A 455 -9.37 -39.13 -38.88
CA ALA A 455 -8.90 -39.66 -37.60
C ALA A 455 -7.37 -39.57 -37.43
N ALA A 456 -6.95 -39.76 -36.18
CA ALA A 456 -5.66 -40.28 -35.74
C ALA A 456 -4.36 -39.72 -36.39
N ASN A 457 -3.50 -39.17 -35.53
CA ASN A 457 -2.36 -39.99 -35.13
C ASN A 457 -1.98 -39.75 -33.67
N SER A 458 -1.35 -40.76 -33.06
CA SER A 458 -0.90 -40.77 -31.67
C SER A 458 0.63 -40.71 -31.60
N GLN A 459 1.18 -39.92 -30.68
CA GLN A 459 2.53 -40.17 -30.15
C GLN A 459 2.70 -39.61 -28.73
N GLN A 460 3.14 -40.48 -27.83
CA GLN A 460 3.83 -40.10 -26.58
C GLN A 460 5.34 -39.95 -26.86
N VAL A 461 6.15 -39.95 -25.80
CA VAL A 461 7.61 -39.75 -25.76
C VAL A 461 8.00 -38.26 -25.79
N GLY A 462 8.83 -37.77 -24.86
CA GLY A 462 9.46 -38.49 -23.76
C GLY A 462 10.04 -37.62 -22.65
N GLU A 463 10.40 -38.30 -21.57
CA GLU A 463 10.97 -37.78 -20.33
C GLU A 463 12.47 -38.11 -20.31
N THR A 464 13.34 -37.13 -20.03
CA THR A 464 14.79 -37.35 -19.89
C THR A 464 15.38 -36.44 -18.82
N ASP A 465 16.05 -37.04 -17.84
CA ASP A 465 16.89 -36.37 -16.85
C ASP A 465 18.01 -35.53 -17.48
N TYR A 466 18.46 -34.50 -16.75
CA TYR A 466 19.86 -34.07 -16.81
C TYR A 466 20.43 -33.85 -15.40
N ARG A 467 21.58 -34.49 -15.15
CA ARG A 467 22.25 -34.56 -13.85
C ARG A 467 23.20 -33.36 -13.64
N GLN A 468 23.37 -32.97 -12.37
CA GLN A 468 24.24 -31.86 -11.94
C GLN A 468 25.73 -32.17 -12.11
N GLU A 469 26.54 -31.12 -12.31
CA GLU A 469 27.78 -30.77 -11.56
C GLU A 469 28.31 -29.39 -12.06
N PRO A 470 29.24 -28.67 -11.38
CA PRO A 470 28.96 -27.28 -11.01
C PRO A 470 29.98 -26.25 -11.49
N LYS A 471 29.61 -24.96 -11.38
CA LYS A 471 30.55 -23.82 -11.32
C LYS A 471 30.09 -22.81 -10.26
N GLY A 472 30.99 -22.46 -9.34
CA GLY A 472 30.74 -21.46 -8.30
C GLY A 472 31.01 -20.03 -8.76
N GLY A 473 30.42 -19.05 -8.07
CA GLY A 473 30.65 -17.62 -8.27
C GLY A 473 29.97 -16.78 -7.19
N ASN A 474 30.72 -15.91 -6.51
CA ASN A 474 30.21 -15.14 -5.37
C ASN A 474 29.23 -14.03 -5.81
N GLY A 475 27.95 -14.19 -5.46
CA GLY A 475 26.92 -13.15 -5.63
C GLY A 475 26.52 -12.49 -4.32
N PHE A 476 27.25 -11.45 -3.89
CA PHE A 476 26.91 -10.69 -2.67
C PHE A 476 25.60 -9.90 -2.86
N ILE A 477 24.60 -10.17 -2.03
CA ILE A 477 23.28 -9.52 -2.09
C ILE A 477 23.39 -8.06 -1.64
N LYS A 478 22.89 -7.13 -2.45
CA LYS A 478 22.64 -5.73 -2.07
C LYS A 478 21.14 -5.50 -1.90
N PHE A 479 20.73 -5.05 -0.72
CA PHE A 479 19.38 -4.54 -0.45
C PHE A 479 19.42 -3.02 -0.25
N ILE A 480 18.56 -2.29 -0.95
CA ILE A 480 18.30 -0.85 -0.76
C ILE A 480 16.75 -0.72 -0.78
N THR A 481 16.05 -0.87 0.33
CA THR A 481 15.76 0.17 1.36
C THR A 481 15.05 1.40 0.80
N CYS A 482 13.72 1.41 0.95
CA CYS A 482 12.92 2.64 0.80
C CYS A 482 13.35 3.69 1.85
N GLY A 483 13.35 4.95 1.45
CA GLY A 483 13.64 6.08 2.33
C GLY A 483 12.86 7.32 1.93
N CYS A 484 11.64 7.47 2.45
CA CYS A 484 10.96 8.76 2.57
C CYS A 484 9.80 8.69 3.59
N PHE A 485 10.15 8.78 4.88
CA PHE A 485 9.35 9.49 5.88
C PHE A 485 10.32 10.15 6.86
N ARG A 486 9.99 11.37 7.30
CA ARG A 486 10.46 11.88 8.59
C ARG A 486 9.48 11.45 9.68
#